data_AF-A0A645JZC3-F1
#
_entry.id   AF-A0A645JZC3-F1
#
_cell.length_a   1.000
_cell.length_b   1.000
_cell.length_c   1.000
_cell.angle_alpha   90.00
_cell.angle_beta   90.00
_cell.angle_gamma   90.00
#
_symmetry.space_group_name_H-M   'P 1'
#
loop_
_entity.id
_entity.type
_entity.pdbx_description
1 polymer ?
#
loop_
_entity_poly.entity_id
_entity_poly.type
_entity_poly.pdbx_seq_one_letter_code
_entity_poly.pdbx_strand_id
1 'polypeptide(L)'
;MDGINLIQTSGASFRSYGCPVSRGVRVFTIDEKDPASFETYTIGYFDLYGKNFKSIVSYIFNADEMEKTKAVIIGLASIVGIGIVASIILALLGY
;
A
#
# COMPACT_ATOMS: atom_id res chain seq x y z
N MET A 1 -18.40 5.18 -29.97
CA MET A 1 -19.68 4.56 -30.30
C MET A 1 -20.76 5.36 -29.59
N ASP A 2 -21.71 5.94 -30.32
CA ASP A 2 -22.99 6.53 -29.84
C ASP A 2 -23.00 7.25 -28.48
N GLY A 3 -22.09 8.21 -28.25
CA GLY A 3 -22.07 8.96 -26.99
C GLY A 3 -21.66 8.16 -25.74
N ILE A 4 -21.15 6.93 -25.91
CA ILE A 4 -20.64 6.09 -24.83
C ILE A 4 -19.13 6.29 -24.69
N ASN A 5 -18.70 6.72 -23.51
CA ASN A 5 -17.30 6.80 -23.12
C ASN A 5 -16.80 5.44 -22.61
N LEU A 6 -16.03 4.73 -23.43
CA LEU A 6 -15.39 3.47 -23.06
C LEU A 6 -14.01 3.75 -22.44
N ILE A 7 -13.84 3.39 -21.17
CA ILE A 7 -12.59 3.62 -20.43
C ILE A 7 -12.06 2.28 -19.95
N GLN A 8 -10.88 1.90 -20.45
CA GLN A 8 -10.18 0.72 -19.98
C GLN A 8 -9.17 1.15 -18.91
N THR A 9 -9.42 0.74 -17.66
CA THR A 9 -8.47 0.92 -16.56
C THR A 9 -7.62 -0.33 -16.39
N SER A 10 -6.36 -0.17 -15.96
CA SER A 10 -5.42 -1.26 -15.72
C SER A 10 -5.73 -2.07 -14.44
N GLY A 11 -6.99 -2.04 -13.97
CA GLY A 11 -7.47 -2.71 -12.77
C GLY A 11 -7.98 -1.77 -11.67
N ALA A 12 -8.56 -2.36 -10.63
CA ALA A 12 -8.95 -1.70 -9.39
C ALA A 12 -7.90 -1.96 -8.31
N SER A 13 -7.66 -0.97 -7.44
CA SER A 13 -6.63 -0.94 -6.36
C SER A 13 -5.35 -0.16 -6.70
N PHE A 14 -4.56 0.14 -5.66
CA PHE A 14 -3.26 0.81 -5.70
C PHE A 14 -2.17 -0.08 -6.33
N ARG A 15 -2.44 -0.55 -7.54
CA ARG A 15 -1.52 -1.35 -8.37
C ARG A 15 -1.48 -0.84 -9.80
N SER A 16 -2.55 -0.18 -10.22
CA SER A 16 -2.82 0.08 -11.63
C SER A 16 -2.15 1.35 -12.16
N TYR A 17 -1.81 2.30 -11.29
CA TYR A 17 -1.26 3.60 -11.70
C TYR A 17 -0.05 4.00 -10.83
N GLY A 18 0.88 4.76 -11.40
CA GLY A 18 2.04 5.31 -10.68
C GLY A 18 3.26 4.38 -10.59
N CYS A 19 4.34 4.90 -9.99
CA CYS A 19 5.59 4.19 -9.71
C CYS A 19 5.41 3.16 -8.57
N PRO A 20 6.19 2.06 -8.49
CA PRO A 20 6.12 1.06 -7.42
C PRO A 20 6.16 1.60 -5.98
N VAL A 21 6.72 2.79 -5.77
CA VAL A 21 6.78 3.46 -4.45
C VAL A 21 5.63 4.45 -4.20
N SER A 22 4.76 4.66 -5.18
CA SER A 22 3.63 5.59 -5.12
C SER A 22 2.46 5.08 -5.96
N ARG A 23 2.09 3.80 -5.78
CA ARG A 23 0.98 3.23 -6.52
C ARG A 23 -0.31 3.95 -6.17
N GLY A 24 -1.15 4.12 -7.18
CA GLY A 24 -2.34 4.95 -7.14
C GLY A 24 -3.55 4.28 -7.76
N VAL A 25 -4.70 4.89 -7.52
CA VAL A 25 -5.97 4.57 -8.20
C VAL A 25 -6.35 5.73 -9.12
N ARG A 26 -7.17 5.44 -10.12
CA ARG A 26 -7.80 6.48 -10.93
C ARG A 26 -9.16 6.84 -10.35
N VAL A 27 -9.37 8.13 -10.13
CA VAL A 27 -10.65 8.69 -9.71
C VAL A 27 -11.34 9.29 -10.92
N PHE A 28 -12.66 9.09 -10.98
CA PHE A 28 -13.55 9.73 -11.93
C PHE A 28 -14.52 10.58 -11.12
N THR A 29 -14.54 11.88 -11.41
CA THR A 29 -15.50 12.83 -10.83
C THR A 29 -16.59 13.05 -11.86
N ILE A 30 -17.83 12.74 -11.47
CA ILE A 30 -19.00 12.89 -12.32
C ILE A 30 -19.88 13.98 -11.71
N ASP A 31 -20.24 15.00 -12.50
CA ASP A 31 -21.28 15.94 -12.12
C ASP A 31 -22.63 15.36 -12.51
N GLU A 32 -23.52 15.14 -11.53
CA GLU A 32 -24.86 14.60 -11.80
C GLU A 32 -25.72 15.54 -12.66
N LYS A 33 -25.36 16.83 -12.75
CA LYS A 33 -26.03 17.81 -13.63
C LYS A 33 -25.53 17.74 -15.08
N ASP A 34 -24.36 17.18 -15.32
CA ASP A 34 -23.81 16.91 -16.65
C ASP A 34 -23.09 15.55 -16.68
N PRO A 35 -23.84 14.43 -16.66
CA PRO A 35 -23.27 13.09 -16.59
C PRO A 35 -22.57 12.66 -17.88
N ALA A 36 -22.66 13.45 -18.96
CA ALA A 36 -21.98 13.19 -20.22
C ALA A 36 -20.50 13.60 -20.17
N SER A 37 -20.12 14.47 -19.24
CA SER A 37 -18.74 14.86 -18.99
C SER A 37 -18.22 14.31 -17.66
N PHE A 38 -16.91 14.12 -17.57
CA PHE A 38 -16.25 13.71 -16.34
C PHE A 38 -14.83 14.25 -16.28
N GLU A 39 -14.36 14.50 -15.07
CA GLU A 39 -12.95 14.76 -14.82
C GLU A 39 -12.28 13.51 -14.26
N THR A 40 -10.98 13.37 -14.48
CA THR A 40 -10.25 12.22 -13.98
C THR A 40 -8.83 12.59 -13.55
N TYR A 41 -8.42 12.04 -12.42
CA TYR A 41 -7.10 12.25 -11.85
C TYR A 41 -6.62 10.99 -11.12
N THR A 42 -5.31 10.92 -10.87
CA THR A 42 -4.71 9.82 -10.11
C THR A 42 -4.42 10.27 -8.69
N ILE A 43 -4.75 9.42 -7.72
CA ILE A 43 -4.41 9.62 -6.31
C ILE A 43 -3.55 8.46 -5.82
N GLY A 44 -2.40 8.76 -5.22
CA GLY A 44 -1.48 7.78 -4.67
C GLY A 44 -1.92 7.24 -3.31
N TYR A 45 -1.45 6.06 -2.95
CA TYR A 45 -1.70 5.45 -1.64
C TYR A 45 -1.32 6.38 -0.49
N PHE A 46 -0.14 6.98 -0.56
CA PHE A 46 0.35 7.89 0.49
C PHE A 46 -0.32 9.26 0.48
N ASP A 47 -1.00 9.65 -0.60
CA ASP A 47 -1.81 10.88 -0.64
C ASP A 47 -3.11 10.68 0.15
N LEU A 48 -3.65 9.45 0.17
CA LEU A 48 -4.87 9.09 0.92
C LEU A 48 -4.60 8.75 2.38
N TYR A 49 -3.58 7.94 2.65
CA TYR A 49 -3.31 7.42 3.99
C TYR A 49 -2.23 8.20 4.76
N GLY A 50 -1.59 9.17 4.11
CA GLY A 50 -0.44 9.88 4.63
C GLY A 50 0.82 9.00 4.73
N LYS A 51 1.95 9.61 5.13
CA LYS A 51 3.25 8.94 5.28
C LYS A 51 3.59 8.70 6.77
N ASN A 52 2.73 7.97 7.47
CA ASN A 52 2.97 7.56 8.85
C ASN A 52 3.49 6.12 8.92
N PHE A 53 4.05 5.73 10.06
CA PHE A 53 4.64 4.39 10.22
C PHE A 53 3.64 3.27 9.88
N LYS A 54 2.38 3.41 10.33
CA LYS A 54 1.32 2.44 10.07
C LYS A 54 1.02 2.30 8.57
N SER A 55 0.89 3.41 7.84
CA SER A 55 0.60 3.36 6.40
C SER A 55 1.78 2.80 5.61
N ILE A 56 3.02 3.13 5.98
CA ILE A 56 4.23 2.57 5.35
C ILE A 56 4.29 1.05 5.56
N VAL A 57 4.13 0.57 6.80
CA VAL A 57 4.09 -0.87 7.10
C VAL A 57 2.95 -1.53 6.34
N SER A 58 1.75 -0.96 6.38
CA SER A 58 0.60 -1.50 5.65
C SER A 58 0.88 -1.60 4.14
N TYR A 59 1.53 -0.60 3.54
CA TYR A 59 1.91 -0.63 2.13
C TYR A 59 2.87 -1.78 1.85
N ILE A 60 3.95 -1.90 2.63
CA ILE A 60 4.97 -2.94 2.45
C ILE A 60 4.38 -4.35 2.56
N PHE A 61 3.44 -4.58 3.47
CA PHE A 61 2.88 -5.91 3.70
C PHE A 61 1.83 -6.34 2.66
N ASN A 62 1.19 -5.38 1.98
CA ASN A 62 0.10 -5.62 1.02
C ASN A 62 0.51 -5.44 -0.46
N ALA A 63 1.61 -4.76 -0.75
CA ALA A 63 2.12 -4.60 -2.10
C ALA A 63 2.98 -5.81 -2.52
N ASP A 64 2.61 -6.52 -3.60
CA ASP A 64 3.35 -7.69 -4.10
C ASP A 64 4.81 -7.36 -4.45
N GLU A 65 5.04 -6.14 -4.94
CA GLU A 65 6.36 -5.65 -5.36
C GLU A 65 7.35 -5.55 -4.19
N MET A 66 6.82 -5.56 -2.97
CA MET A 66 7.58 -5.39 -1.74
C MET A 66 7.94 -6.71 -1.07
N GLU A 67 7.76 -7.87 -1.72
CA GLU A 67 8.08 -9.20 -1.17
C GLU A 67 9.49 -9.31 -0.60
N LYS A 68 10.51 -8.79 -1.30
CA LYS A 68 11.90 -8.78 -0.82
C LYS A 68 12.05 -7.95 0.46
N THR A 69 11.49 -6.74 0.45
CA THR A 69 11.51 -5.84 1.61
C THR A 69 10.76 -6.44 2.80
N LYS A 70 9.60 -7.05 2.55
CA LYS A 70 8.79 -7.76 3.54
C LYS A 70 9.57 -8.92 4.16
N ALA A 71 10.25 -9.73 3.35
CA ALA A 71 11.09 -10.82 3.83
C ALA A 71 12.21 -10.33 4.75
N VAL A 72 12.88 -9.23 4.39
CA VAL A 72 13.93 -8.61 5.23
C VAL A 72 13.35 -8.13 6.56
N ILE A 73 12.21 -7.42 6.55
CA ILE A 73 11.57 -6.93 7.78
C ILE A 73 11.17 -8.09 8.69
N ILE A 74 10.58 -9.16 8.14
CA ILE A 74 10.20 -10.35 8.91
C ILE A 74 11.43 -11.03 9.50
N GLY A 75 12.52 -11.16 8.73
CA GLY A 75 13.77 -11.74 9.20
C GLY A 75 14.43 -10.94 10.33
N LEU A 76 14.43 -9.61 10.25
CA LEU A 76 14.96 -8.77 11.32
C LEU A 76 14.07 -8.83 12.57
N ALA A 77 12.75 -8.79 12.39
CA ALA A 77 11.80 -8.87 13.50
C ALA A 77 11.89 -10.21 14.25
N SER A 78 12.12 -11.32 13.54
CA SER A 78 12.28 -12.64 14.17
C SER A 78 13.56 -12.74 14.98
N ILE A 79 14.69 -12.23 14.49
CA ILE A 79 15.96 -12.20 15.24
C ILE A 79 15.82 -11.40 16.54
N VAL A 80 15.22 -10.21 16.47
CA VAL A 80 14.96 -9.37 17.64
C VAL A 80 14.04 -10.09 18.63
N GLY A 81 12.97 -10.73 18.14
CA GLY A 81 12.07 -11.52 18.98
C GLY A 81 12.77 -12.65 19.73
N ILE A 82 13.63 -13.42 19.05
CA ILE A 82 14.43 -14.49 19.66
C ILE A 82 15.38 -13.91 20.72
N GLY A 83 16.07 -12.82 20.41
CA GLY A 83 16.97 -12.16 21.35
C GLY A 83 16.26 -11.71 22.63
N ILE A 84 15.08 -11.09 22.51
CA ILE A 84 14.27 -10.68 23.67
C ILE A 84 13.88 -11.90 24.50
N VAL A 85 13.37 -12.96 23.86
CA VAL A 85 12.97 -14.19 24.57
C VAL A 85 14.14 -14.83 25.30
N ALA A 86 15.30 -14.94 24.65
CA ALA A 86 16.51 -15.49 25.26
C ALA A 86 16.99 -14.64 26.45
N SER A 87 16.91 -13.30 26.34
CA SER A 87 17.26 -12.37 27.41
C SER A 87 16.36 -12.55 28.64
N ILE A 88 15.05 -12.71 28.41
CA ILE A 88 14.08 -12.97 29.47
C ILE A 88 14.36 -14.30 30.16
N ILE A 89 14.67 -15.36 29.38
CA ILE A 89 15.01 -16.68 29.93
C ILE A 89 16.28 -16.60 30.79
N LEU A 90 17.33 -15.93 30.30
CA LEU A 90 18.57 -15.76 31.06
C LEU A 90 18.33 -15.01 32.38
N ALA A 91 17.55 -13.93 32.34
CA ALA A 91 17.17 -13.18 33.53
C ALA A 91 16.35 -14.01 34.53
N LEU A 92 15.45 -14.89 34.05
CA LEU A 92 14.68 -15.80 34.90
C LEU A 92 15.51 -16.94 35.50
N LEU A 93 16.57 -17.37 34.79
CA LEU A 93 17.50 -18.39 35.26
C LEU A 93 18.60 -17.84 36.20
N GLY A 94 18.64 -16.52 36.42
CA GLY A 94 19.58 -15.87 37.34
C GLY A 94 21.00 -15.72 36.77
N TYR A 95 21.14 -15.73 35.45
CA TYR A 95 22.38 -15.37 34.74
C TYR A 95 22.42 -13.89 34.39
#